data_AF-A0AAV8VCC8-F1
#
_entry.id   AF-A0AAV8VCC8-F1
#
_cell.length_a   1.000
_cell.length_b   1.000
_cell.length_c   1.000
_cell.angle_alpha   90.00
_cell.angle_beta   90.00
_cell.angle_gamma   90.00
#
_symmetry.space_group_name_H-M   'P 1'
#
loop_
_entity.id
_entity.type
_entity.pdbx_description
1 polymer ?
#
loop_
_entity_poly.entity_id
_entity_poly.type
_entity_poly.pdbx_seq_one_letter_code
_entity_poly.pdbx_strand_id
1 'polypeptide(L)'
;MPAAFGDFNSDELTDVFVLLDGGKTIEILLAHEEEPLLRPSKPVRLRCTFTSSLITSVVPGDFDGDALMDVMVTTVHKRTEQDSEHERSLTYVHIIWGTANDMNCSDETKPLIKMIGQPLAIDYNQDMVVDLFGQDEDRNRMFWI
;
A
#
# COMPACT_ATOMS: atom_id res chain seq x y z
N MET A 1 12.91 -6.06 -2.20
CA MET A 1 12.58 -6.03 -3.65
C MET A 1 11.80 -4.77 -3.93
N PRO A 2 12.14 -3.99 -4.97
CA PRO A 2 11.36 -2.80 -5.33
C PRO A 2 9.92 -3.20 -5.69
N ALA A 3 8.95 -2.41 -5.23
CA ALA A 3 7.52 -2.64 -5.48
C ALA A 3 6.82 -1.45 -6.12
N ALA A 4 7.22 -0.23 -5.76
CA ALA A 4 6.71 1.00 -6.36
C ALA A 4 7.76 2.12 -6.31
N PHE A 5 7.44 3.23 -6.98
CA PHE A 5 8.25 4.44 -7.08
C PHE A 5 7.33 5.65 -6.91
N GLY A 6 7.81 6.72 -6.28
CA GLY A 6 7.05 7.94 -6.02
C GLY A 6 7.92 9.01 -5.38
N ASP A 7 7.35 10.16 -5.07
CA ASP A 7 8.01 11.23 -4.30
C ASP A 7 7.23 11.38 -2.99
N PHE A 8 7.69 10.73 -1.93
CA PHE A 8 6.92 10.62 -0.68
C PHE A 8 7.03 11.89 0.17
N ASN A 9 8.20 12.52 0.18
CA ASN A 9 8.50 13.71 0.98
C ASN A 9 8.42 15.03 0.19
N SER A 10 7.99 14.97 -1.08
CA SER A 10 7.81 16.13 -1.97
C SER A 10 9.11 16.91 -2.20
N ASP A 11 10.23 16.21 -2.35
CA ASP A 11 11.55 16.80 -2.61
C ASP A 11 11.98 16.75 -4.09
N GLU A 12 11.07 16.36 -4.98
CA GLU A 12 11.25 16.19 -6.42
C GLU A 12 12.18 15.02 -6.81
N LEU A 13 12.67 14.24 -5.84
CA LEU A 13 13.45 13.03 -6.09
C LEU A 13 12.55 11.78 -6.07
N THR A 14 12.92 10.77 -6.86
CA THR A 14 12.14 9.53 -6.95
C THR A 14 12.57 8.54 -5.87
N ASP A 15 11.76 8.45 -4.82
CA ASP A 15 11.86 7.45 -3.77
C ASP A 15 11.49 6.05 -4.25
N VAL A 16 11.98 5.04 -3.52
CA VAL A 16 11.74 3.63 -3.83
C VAL A 16 11.05 2.93 -2.67
N PHE A 17 9.89 2.36 -2.97
CA PHE A 17 9.11 1.56 -2.04
C PHE A 17 9.55 0.11 -2.17
N VAL A 18 10.12 -0.45 -1.10
CA VAL A 18 10.68 -1.79 -1.10
C VAL A 18 9.92 -2.73 -0.17
N LEU A 19 9.73 -3.95 -0.64
CA LEU A 19 9.24 -5.07 0.17
C LEU A 19 10.43 -5.83 0.79
N LEU A 20 10.38 -6.00 2.10
CA LEU A 20 11.33 -6.72 2.94
C LEU A 20 10.65 -7.91 3.62
N ASP A 21 11.43 -8.68 4.37
CA ASP A 21 10.94 -9.79 5.22
C ASP A 21 10.06 -10.81 4.46
N GLY A 22 10.41 -11.06 3.19
CA GLY A 22 9.66 -11.97 2.32
C GLY A 22 8.31 -11.43 1.85
N GLY A 23 8.14 -10.10 1.78
CA GLY A 23 6.90 -9.46 1.34
C GLY A 23 5.96 -9.09 2.49
N LYS A 24 6.46 -9.03 3.73
CA LYS A 24 5.67 -8.69 4.93
C LYS A 24 5.83 -7.25 5.36
N THR A 25 6.96 -6.66 5.03
CA THR A 25 7.33 -5.32 5.47
C THR A 25 7.45 -4.44 4.24
N ILE A 26 6.82 -3.28 4.27
CA ILE A 26 7.08 -2.19 3.33
C ILE A 26 7.99 -1.17 4.00
N GLU A 27 9.02 -0.73 3.30
CA GLU A 27 9.88 0.38 3.71
C GLU A 27 10.08 1.33 2.53
N ILE A 28 10.08 2.63 2.79
CA ILE A 28 10.40 3.65 1.79
C ILE A 28 11.87 4.06 1.95
N LEU A 29 12.62 3.92 0.87
CA LEU A 29 13.98 4.43 0.76
C LEU A 29 13.93 5.79 0.06
N LEU A 30 14.34 6.83 0.79
CA LEU A 30 14.35 8.19 0.32
C LEU A 30 15.52 8.43 -0.63
N ALA A 31 15.22 9.08 -1.76
CA ALA A 31 16.22 9.46 -2.73
C ALA A 31 17.08 10.62 -2.24
N HIS A 32 18.33 10.66 -2.69
CA HIS A 32 19.31 11.69 -2.36
C HIS A 32 20.15 12.01 -3.60
N GLU A 33 20.56 13.27 -3.75
CA GLU A 33 21.43 13.70 -4.86
C GLU A 33 22.83 13.06 -4.82
N GLU A 34 23.32 12.74 -3.62
CA GLU A 34 24.65 12.18 -3.41
C GLU A 34 24.61 10.70 -3.00
N GLU A 35 25.62 9.94 -3.44
CA GLU A 35 25.76 8.55 -3.03
C GLU A 35 25.88 8.39 -1.50
N PRO A 36 25.20 7.38 -0.90
CA PRO A 36 24.26 6.46 -1.53
C PRO A 36 22.94 7.14 -1.92
N LEU A 37 22.49 6.91 -3.17
CA LEU A 37 21.33 7.58 -3.77
C LEU A 37 19.99 7.21 -3.13
N LEU A 38 19.93 6.11 -2.39
CA LEU A 38 18.74 5.64 -1.68
C LEU A 38 19.12 5.35 -0.24
N ARG A 39 18.37 5.94 0.70
CA ARG A 39 18.66 5.83 2.13
C ARG A 39 17.38 5.56 2.92
N PRO A 40 17.40 4.66 3.92
CA PRO A 40 16.26 4.54 4.82
C PRO A 40 16.10 5.83 5.63
N SER A 41 14.85 6.15 5.98
CA SER A 41 14.55 7.26 6.89
C SER A 41 15.30 7.13 8.23
N LYS A 42 15.77 8.25 8.78
CA LYS A 42 16.46 8.31 10.07
C LYS A 42 15.78 9.33 10.99
N PRO A 43 15.17 8.91 12.11
CA PRO A 43 14.98 7.52 12.55
C PRO A 43 14.06 6.73 11.61
N VAL A 44 14.08 5.40 11.70
CA VAL A 44 13.26 4.51 10.84
C VAL A 44 11.78 4.73 11.15
N ARG A 45 11.15 5.55 10.30
CA ARG A 45 9.74 6.00 10.42
C ARG A 45 8.91 5.58 9.22
N LEU A 46 9.54 5.44 8.07
CA LEU A 46 8.89 5.06 6.82
C LEU A 46 8.86 3.53 6.64
N ARG A 47 8.35 2.81 7.65
CA ARG A 47 8.31 1.34 7.63
C ARG A 47 7.07 0.79 8.32
N CYS A 48 6.33 -0.08 7.63
CA CYS A 48 5.16 -0.79 8.17
C CYS A 48 5.28 -2.30 7.95
N THR A 49 4.85 -3.09 8.94
CA THR A 49 4.99 -4.54 8.95
C THR A 49 3.64 -5.23 9.13
N PHE A 50 3.31 -6.15 8.22
CA PHE A 50 2.16 -7.04 8.28
C PHE A 50 2.63 -8.42 8.76
N THR A 51 2.13 -8.86 9.90
CA THR A 51 2.64 -10.04 10.60
C THR A 51 2.04 -11.34 10.08
N SER A 52 0.74 -11.34 9.79
CA SER A 52 -0.03 -12.53 9.38
C SER A 52 -0.34 -12.60 7.87
N SER A 53 -0.04 -11.55 7.13
CA SER A 53 -0.40 -11.41 5.71
C SER A 53 0.82 -11.11 4.85
N LEU A 54 0.70 -11.38 3.56
CA LEU A 54 1.71 -11.07 2.56
C LEU A 54 1.22 -9.90 1.72
N ILE A 55 2.06 -8.88 1.57
CA ILE A 55 1.82 -7.76 0.66
C ILE A 55 1.99 -8.28 -0.78
N THR A 56 1.00 -8.01 -1.61
CA THR A 56 0.94 -8.44 -3.02
C THR A 56 1.09 -7.28 -3.99
N SER A 57 0.72 -6.06 -3.60
CA SER A 57 0.85 -4.85 -4.39
C SER A 57 1.04 -3.62 -3.50
N VAL A 58 1.69 -2.59 -4.05
CA VAL A 58 1.93 -1.29 -3.43
C VAL A 58 1.62 -0.22 -4.47
N VAL A 59 0.81 0.77 -4.10
CA VAL A 59 0.45 1.89 -4.97
C VAL A 59 0.55 3.19 -4.16
N PRO A 60 1.51 4.08 -4.47
CA PRO A 60 1.56 5.43 -3.92
C PRO A 60 0.47 6.31 -4.56
N GLY A 61 -0.16 7.19 -3.78
CA GLY A 61 -1.19 8.13 -4.24
C GLY A 61 -1.74 8.95 -3.09
N ASP A 62 -2.58 9.94 -3.38
CA ASP A 62 -3.34 10.69 -2.37
C ASP A 62 -4.75 10.09 -2.27
N PHE A 63 -5.09 9.50 -1.13
CA PHE A 63 -6.37 8.80 -0.93
C PHE A 63 -7.33 9.53 0.02
N ASP A 64 -6.91 10.62 0.67
CA ASP A 64 -7.79 11.42 1.54
C ASP A 64 -7.90 12.89 1.12
N GLY A 65 -7.19 13.31 0.07
CA GLY A 65 -7.24 14.64 -0.52
C GLY A 65 -6.46 15.69 0.27
N ASP A 66 -5.52 15.30 1.13
CA ASP A 66 -4.68 16.23 1.90
C ASP A 66 -3.43 16.71 1.13
N ALA A 67 -3.24 16.24 -0.10
CA ALA A 67 -2.10 16.50 -0.98
C ALA A 67 -0.76 15.98 -0.47
N LEU A 68 -0.76 15.08 0.53
CA LEU A 68 0.39 14.31 0.95
C LEU A 68 0.35 12.92 0.33
N MET A 69 1.53 12.31 0.16
CA MET A 69 1.62 10.97 -0.41
C MET A 69 1.23 9.91 0.63
N ASP A 70 0.16 9.19 0.35
CA ASP A 70 -0.21 7.96 1.05
C ASP A 70 0.28 6.72 0.30
N VAL A 71 0.06 5.55 0.91
CA VAL A 71 0.40 4.27 0.30
C VAL A 71 -0.73 3.28 0.47
N MET A 72 -1.36 2.90 -0.64
CA MET A 72 -2.23 1.73 -0.67
C MET A 72 -1.39 0.46 -0.78
N VAL A 73 -1.68 -0.52 0.09
CA VAL A 73 -1.14 -1.87 -0.02
C VAL A 73 -2.26 -2.89 -0.11
N THR A 74 -2.06 -3.90 -0.95
CA THR A 74 -2.94 -5.07 -0.98
C THR A 74 -2.26 -6.22 -0.27
N THR A 75 -2.99 -6.94 0.57
CA THR A 75 -2.49 -8.10 1.28
C THR A 75 -3.36 -9.33 1.03
N VAL A 76 -2.75 -10.50 1.19
CA VAL A 76 -3.45 -11.79 1.21
C VAL A 76 -3.04 -12.54 2.46
N HIS A 77 -3.98 -13.23 3.10
CA HIS A 77 -3.65 -14.11 4.21
C HIS A 77 -2.82 -15.29 3.71
N LYS A 78 -1.83 -15.68 4.52
CA LYS A 78 -1.05 -16.88 4.23
C LYS A 78 -1.95 -18.09 4.41
N ARG A 79 -2.24 -18.82 3.32
CA ARG A 79 -2.99 -20.07 3.40
C ARG A 79 -2.34 -21.01 4.42
N THR A 80 -3.09 -21.41 5.43
CA THR A 80 -2.69 -22.44 6.37
C THR A 80 -3.25 -23.79 5.92
N GLU A 81 -2.71 -24.90 6.44
CA GLU A 81 -3.18 -26.26 6.13
C GLU A 81 -4.65 -26.49 6.54
N GLN A 82 -5.23 -25.57 7.31
CA GLN A 82 -6.62 -25.60 7.77
C GLN A 82 -7.58 -24.87 6.82
N ASP A 83 -7.06 -24.06 5.89
CA ASP A 83 -7.88 -23.32 4.94
C ASP A 83 -8.32 -24.26 3.82
N SER A 84 -9.62 -24.30 3.57
CA SER A 84 -10.16 -25.19 2.56
C SER A 84 -9.72 -24.74 1.15
N GLU A 85 -9.37 -25.66 0.25
CA GLU A 85 -8.94 -25.33 -1.13
C GLU A 85 -9.95 -24.47 -1.90
N HIS A 86 -11.20 -24.46 -1.45
CA HIS A 86 -12.33 -23.78 -2.07
C HIS A 86 -12.59 -22.39 -1.48
N GLU A 87 -11.87 -21.97 -0.43
CA GLU A 87 -11.89 -20.58 0.02
C GLU A 87 -11.19 -19.71 -1.03
N ARG A 88 -11.96 -18.78 -1.59
CA ARG A 88 -11.41 -17.77 -2.49
C ARG A 88 -10.41 -16.96 -1.70
N SER A 89 -9.19 -16.83 -2.24
CA SER A 89 -8.21 -15.90 -1.68
C SER A 89 -8.73 -14.49 -1.89
N LEU A 90 -9.28 -13.94 -0.81
CA LEU A 90 -9.66 -12.54 -0.72
C LEU A 90 -8.40 -11.69 -0.69
N THR A 91 -8.50 -10.53 -1.31
CA THR A 91 -7.49 -9.49 -1.24
C THR A 91 -8.00 -8.41 -0.29
N TYR A 92 -7.14 -8.02 0.62
CA TYR A 92 -7.41 -7.03 1.66
C TYR A 92 -6.67 -5.76 1.30
N VAL A 93 -7.40 -4.65 1.19
CA VAL A 93 -6.82 -3.34 0.88
C VAL A 93 -6.63 -2.57 2.17
N HIS A 94 -5.45 -2.00 2.34
CA HIS A 94 -5.12 -1.11 3.45
C HIS A 94 -4.51 0.16 2.89
N ILE A 95 -4.72 1.27 3.59
CA ILE A 95 -4.07 2.55 3.29
C ILE A 95 -3.19 2.92 4.48
N ILE A 96 -1.93 3.19 4.18
CA ILE A 96 -0.94 3.71 5.11
C ILE A 96 -0.89 5.21 4.86
N TRP A 97 -1.36 6.00 5.83
CA TRP A 97 -1.49 7.44 5.68
C TRP A 97 -0.14 8.14 5.87
N GLY A 98 0.20 9.06 4.96
CA GLY A 98 1.43 9.83 4.98
C GLY A 98 1.34 11.11 5.79
N THR A 99 2.47 11.58 6.34
CA THR A 99 2.58 12.91 6.99
C THR A 99 3.86 13.64 6.58
N ALA A 100 4.28 13.45 5.32
CA ALA A 100 5.54 13.89 4.68
C ALA A 100 6.84 13.27 5.23
N ASN A 101 6.95 13.05 6.53
CA ASN A 101 8.17 12.48 7.16
C ASN A 101 7.92 11.21 7.99
N ASP A 102 6.65 10.82 8.11
CA ASP A 102 6.22 9.66 8.88
C ASP A 102 5.07 8.97 8.17
N MET A 103 4.86 7.70 8.50
CA MET A 103 3.75 6.89 7.98
C MET A 103 2.92 6.33 9.13
N ASN A 104 1.61 6.49 9.03
CA ASN A 104 0.66 5.89 9.96
C ASN A 104 0.21 4.51 9.44
N CYS A 105 0.87 3.47 9.93
CA CYS A 105 0.59 2.09 9.52
C CYS A 105 -0.84 1.67 9.87
N SER A 106 -1.55 1.12 8.89
CA SER A 106 -2.88 0.53 9.08
C SER A 106 -2.85 -0.69 9.99
N ASP A 107 -3.93 -0.89 10.76
CA ASP A 107 -4.18 -2.15 11.47
C ASP A 107 -4.49 -3.28 10.47
N GLU A 108 -3.65 -4.31 10.45
CA GLU A 108 -3.80 -5.49 9.59
C GLU A 108 -5.15 -6.20 9.78
N THR A 109 -5.74 -6.14 10.99
CA THR A 109 -7.02 -6.80 11.29
C THR A 109 -8.24 -6.05 10.76
N LYS A 110 -8.05 -4.79 10.33
CA LYS A 110 -9.11 -3.89 9.88
C LYS A 110 -8.80 -3.38 8.46
N PRO A 111 -8.93 -4.25 7.45
CA PRO A 111 -8.80 -3.81 6.07
C PRO A 111 -9.88 -2.79 5.73
N LEU A 112 -9.53 -1.80 4.90
CA LEU A 112 -10.47 -0.80 4.41
C LEU A 112 -11.48 -1.45 3.46
N ILE A 113 -10.99 -2.28 2.54
CA ILE A 113 -11.79 -3.00 1.56
C ILE A 113 -11.40 -4.47 1.58
N LYS A 114 -12.40 -5.34 1.45
CA LYS A 114 -12.22 -6.75 1.16
C LYS A 114 -12.78 -7.04 -0.21
N MET A 115 -11.99 -7.67 -1.07
CA MET A 115 -12.34 -7.80 -2.47
C MET A 115 -11.84 -9.09 -3.11
N ILE A 116 -12.43 -9.41 -4.25
CA ILE A 116 -12.00 -10.47 -5.13
C ILE A 116 -11.11 -9.86 -6.22
N GLY A 117 -9.90 -10.41 -6.39
CA GLY A 117 -8.92 -9.89 -7.34
C GLY A 117 -8.16 -8.67 -6.81
N GLN A 118 -7.66 -7.82 -7.71
CA GLN A 118 -6.89 -6.63 -7.37
C GLN A 118 -7.66 -5.36 -7.73
N PRO A 119 -7.53 -4.26 -6.95
CA PRO A 119 -8.16 -2.99 -7.25
C PRO A 119 -7.46 -2.28 -8.41
N LEU A 120 -8.22 -1.46 -9.13
CA LEU A 120 -7.73 -0.46 -10.07
C LEU A 120 -7.79 0.91 -9.38
N ALA A 121 -6.65 1.57 -9.24
CA ALA A 121 -6.57 2.95 -8.78
C ALA A 121 -6.81 3.92 -9.96
N ILE A 122 -7.76 4.85 -9.82
CA ILE A 122 -8.13 5.83 -10.84
C ILE A 122 -8.87 7.01 -10.20
N ASP A 123 -8.63 8.23 -10.68
CA ASP A 123 -9.51 9.37 -10.41
C ASP A 123 -10.73 9.30 -11.36
N TYR A 124 -11.82 8.74 -10.87
CA TYR A 124 -13.07 8.55 -11.57
C TYR A 124 -13.95 9.81 -11.54
N ASN A 125 -13.94 10.53 -10.43
CA ASN A 125 -14.88 11.63 -10.18
C ASN A 125 -14.30 13.03 -10.51
N GLN A 126 -13.01 13.11 -10.84
CA GLN A 126 -12.23 14.32 -11.17
C GLN A 126 -11.98 15.27 -9.99
N ASP A 127 -11.91 14.77 -8.75
CA ASP A 127 -11.57 15.55 -7.56
C ASP A 127 -10.08 15.51 -7.17
N MET A 128 -9.25 14.82 -7.98
CA MET A 128 -7.81 14.58 -7.77
C MET A 128 -7.47 13.65 -6.59
N VAL A 129 -8.47 13.07 -5.93
CA VAL A 129 -8.30 11.99 -4.96
C VAL A 129 -8.35 10.66 -5.71
N VAL A 130 -7.53 9.70 -5.30
CA VAL A 130 -7.48 8.38 -5.95
C VAL A 130 -8.67 7.53 -5.53
N ASP A 131 -9.62 7.32 -6.43
CA ASP A 131 -10.67 6.31 -6.25
C ASP A 131 -10.16 4.89 -6.56
N LEU A 132 -10.85 3.88 -6.03
CA LEU A 132 -10.56 2.46 -6.24
C LEU A 132 -11.73 1.76 -6.90
N PHE A 133 -11.48 1.05 -8.02
CA PHE A 133 -12.47 0.21 -8.68
C PHE A 133 -12.16 -1.28 -8.53
N GLY A 134 -13.17 -2.09 -8.28
CA GLY A 134 -13.00 -3.54 -8.22
C GLY A 134 -14.28 -4.30 -7.91
N GLN A 135 -14.13 -5.54 -7.45
CA GLN A 135 -15.24 -6.44 -7.13
C GLN A 135 -15.23 -6.83 -5.66
N ASP A 136 -16.31 -6.56 -4.94
CA ASP A 136 -16.45 -6.91 -3.52
C ASP A 136 -16.59 -8.43 -3.28
N GLU A 137 -16.70 -8.84 -2.01
CA GLU A 137 -16.89 -10.24 -1.61
C GLU A 137 -18.21 -10.84 -2.16
N ASP A 138 -19.22 -10.00 -2.37
CA ASP A 138 -20.55 -10.35 -2.89
C ASP A 138 -20.64 -10.33 -4.42
N ARG A 139 -19.50 -10.10 -5.11
CA ARG A 139 -19.33 -10.02 -6.57
C ARG A 139 -19.91 -8.78 -7.24
N ASN A 140 -20.29 -7.76 -6.48
CA ASN A 140 -20.68 -6.48 -7.04
C ASN A 140 -19.44 -5.71 -7.46
N ARG A 141 -19.51 -5.10 -8.64
CA ARG A 141 -18.48 -4.16 -9.10
C ARG A 141 -18.84 -2.78 -8.61
N MET A 142 -17.92 -2.13 -7.92
CA MET A 142 -18.15 -0.83 -7.32
C MET A 142 -16.86 -0.01 -7.29
N PHE A 143 -17.06 1.29 -7.06
CA PHE A 143 -16.01 2.22 -6.72
C PHE A 143 -16.00 2.39 -5.19
N TRP A 144 -14.82 2.52 -4.62
CA TRP A 144 -14.57 2.87 -3.23
C TRP A 144 -13.66 4.07 -3.17
N ILE A 145 -13.77 4.79 -2.04
CA ILE A 145 -13.10 6.06 -1.78
C ILE A 145 -13.68 7.13 -2.69
#